data_AF-A0AAW0UJX2-F1
#
_entry.id   AF-A0AAW0UJX2-F1
#
_cell.length_a   1.000
_cell.length_b   1.000
_cell.length_c   1.000
_cell.angle_alpha   90.00
_cell.angle_beta   90.00
_cell.angle_gamma   90.00
#
_symmetry.space_group_name_H-M   'P 1'
#
loop_
_entity.id
_entity.type
_entity.pdbx_description
1 polymer ?
#
loop_
_entity_poly.entity_id
_entity_poly.type
_entity_poly.pdbx_seq_one_letter_code
_entity_poly.pdbx_strand_id
1 'polypeptide(L)'
;MMEDFEELHLHDAATPTHTGGGRLDLTLTVNGNDCIQNVNGIPELLSDHWAQEYGIHLQRSTHLPNITRKREQIKTICEEKWLENMGKLSHDTSMTQVWKEVNRVRGKHTKHPRHPDPAGKASELMREYRERAAKPTREAGVAAAVRPADDTDAPIMREELLGARKTSRDTAPGVDGITHSMLNAGCNVTGDPLLHLYNMSLTGNTP
;
A
#
# COMPACT_ATOMS: atom_id res chain seq x y z
N MET A 1 4.36 -21.72 -17.88
CA MET A 1 4.88 -20.35 -17.77
C MET A 1 4.98 -20.06 -16.29
N MET A 2 6.17 -20.15 -15.72
CA MET A 2 6.42 -19.68 -14.35
C MET A 2 6.56 -18.17 -14.44
N GLU A 3 5.83 -17.45 -13.58
CA GLU A 3 5.98 -16.02 -13.42
C GLU A 3 7.35 -15.77 -12.80
N ASP A 4 8.22 -15.03 -13.50
CA ASP A 4 9.48 -14.55 -12.94
C ASP A 4 9.15 -13.63 -11.77
N PHE A 5 9.42 -14.09 -10.55
CA PHE A 5 9.29 -13.26 -9.36
C PHE A 5 10.40 -12.21 -9.36
N GLU A 6 9.99 -10.94 -9.23
CA GLU A 6 10.90 -9.80 -9.12
C GLU A 6 11.83 -9.98 -7.90
N GLU A 7 13.14 -9.91 -8.11
CA GLU A 7 14.15 -10.13 -7.07
C GLU A 7 14.25 -8.89 -6.16
N LEU A 8 14.07 -9.09 -4.85
CA LEU A 8 14.13 -8.06 -3.82
C LEU A 8 15.52 -8.07 -3.19
N HIS A 9 16.22 -6.93 -3.26
CA HIS A 9 17.53 -6.76 -2.63
C HIS A 9 17.44 -5.80 -1.45
N LEU A 10 17.93 -6.25 -0.29
CA LEU A 10 18.12 -5.43 0.90
C LEU A 10 19.54 -4.85 0.89
N HIS A 11 19.63 -3.52 0.94
CA HIS A 11 20.90 -2.79 1.00
C HIS A 11 21.21 -2.46 2.45
N ASP A 12 22.00 -3.33 3.08
CA ASP A 12 22.42 -3.18 4.46
C ASP A 12 23.94 -2.98 4.55
N ALA A 13 24.36 -1.74 4.78
CA ALA A 13 25.78 -1.39 4.93
C ALA A 13 26.37 -1.78 6.30
N ALA A 14 25.55 -2.37 7.19
CA ALA A 14 25.91 -2.77 8.53
C ALA A 14 26.40 -1.67 9.48
N THR A 15 26.30 -0.41 9.07
CA THR A 15 26.67 0.74 9.88
C THR A 15 25.48 1.23 10.73
N PRO A 16 25.73 1.71 11.96
CA PRO A 16 24.69 2.36 12.76
C PRO A 16 24.07 3.53 12.01
N THR A 17 22.74 3.58 11.99
CA THR A 17 21.96 4.65 11.34
C THR A 17 21.47 5.67 12.36
N HIS A 18 21.73 5.43 13.64
CA HIS A 18 21.39 6.29 14.76
C HIS A 18 22.59 6.50 15.70
N THR A 19 22.66 7.67 16.33
CA THR A 19 23.74 8.06 17.28
C THR A 19 23.84 7.15 18.50
N GLY A 20 22.74 6.50 18.90
CA GLY A 20 22.68 5.49 19.96
C GLY A 20 23.10 4.07 19.54
N GLY A 21 23.63 3.90 18.33
CA GLY A 21 24.08 2.59 17.82
C GLY A 21 22.98 1.76 17.15
N GLY A 22 21.76 2.30 17.04
CA GLY A 22 20.62 1.65 16.40
C GLY A 22 20.77 1.55 14.88
N ARG A 23 20.14 0.51 14.30
CA ARG A 23 20.08 0.25 12.85
C ARG A 23 18.62 0.07 12.47
N LEU A 24 17.94 1.18 12.21
CA LEU A 24 16.50 1.18 11.91
C LEU A 24 16.21 1.67 10.48
N ASP A 25 17.17 2.27 9.81
CA ASP A 25 17.00 2.78 8.46
C ASP A 25 17.41 1.70 7.45
N LEU A 26 16.40 1.10 6.80
CA LEU A 26 16.55 0.01 5.83
C LEU A 26 16.20 0.49 4.42
N THR A 27 17.05 0.14 3.44
CA THR A 27 16.82 0.46 2.03
C THR A 27 16.61 -0.81 1.22
N LEU A 28 15.48 -0.90 0.51
CA LEU A 28 15.08 -2.04 -0.30
C LEU A 28 14.93 -1.63 -1.77
N THR A 29 15.44 -2.43 -2.69
CA THR A 29 15.24 -2.22 -4.13
C THR A 29 14.67 -3.46 -4.79
N VAL A 30 13.76 -3.27 -5.73
CA VAL A 30 13.19 -4.33 -6.57
C VAL A 30 13.73 -4.13 -7.99
N ASN A 31 14.25 -5.19 -8.61
CA ASN A 31 14.77 -5.21 -9.99
C ASN A 31 16.02 -4.32 -10.28
N GLY A 32 16.88 -4.06 -9.29
CA GLY A 32 18.04 -3.17 -9.46
C GLY A 32 19.38 -3.85 -9.20
N ASN A 33 20.05 -4.35 -10.24
CA ASN A 33 21.40 -4.92 -10.13
C ASN A 33 22.52 -3.86 -10.03
N ASP A 34 22.22 -2.58 -10.28
CA ASP A 34 23.21 -1.51 -10.42
C ASP A 34 22.99 -0.35 -9.42
N CYS A 35 22.85 -0.65 -8.13
CA CYS A 35 22.92 0.38 -7.08
C CYS A 35 24.37 0.45 -6.55
N ILE A 36 25.08 1.55 -6.83
CA ILE A 36 26.34 1.83 -6.14
C ILE A 36 25.99 2.45 -4.79
N GLN A 37 26.24 1.68 -3.72
CA GLN A 37 26.16 2.18 -2.35
C GLN A 37 27.40 3.02 -2.04
N ASN A 38 27.23 4.33 -1.88
CA ASN A 38 28.18 5.15 -1.13
C ASN A 38 27.43 5.71 0.08
N VAL A 39 27.43 4.96 1.18
CA VAL A 39 26.86 5.42 2.45
C VAL A 39 27.85 6.39 3.08
N ASN A 40 27.75 7.67 2.73
CA ASN A 40 28.43 8.73 3.44
C ASN A 40 27.46 9.30 4.48
N GLY A 41 27.76 9.11 5.76
CA GLY A 41 27.01 9.77 6.83
C GLY A 41 27.22 11.28 6.73
N ILE A 42 26.14 12.04 6.52
CA ILE A 42 26.20 13.51 6.51
C ILE A 42 26.03 14.00 7.95
N PRO A 43 27.07 14.57 8.59
CA PRO A 43 27.01 14.99 10.01
C PRO A 43 26.27 16.32 10.22
N GLU A 44 25.82 16.97 9.15
CA GLU A 44 25.29 18.34 9.16
C GLU A 44 23.79 18.43 9.47
N LEU A 45 23.12 17.29 9.60
CA LEU A 45 21.72 17.25 10.02
C LEU A 45 21.65 17.21 11.54
N LEU A 46 20.82 18.09 12.12
CA LEU A 46 20.54 18.15 13.57
C LEU A 46 19.69 16.96 14.07
N SER A 47 19.74 15.83 13.35
CA SER A 47 19.02 14.60 13.64
C SER A 47 19.91 13.65 14.41
N ASP A 48 19.31 12.84 15.27
CA ASP A 48 19.96 11.71 15.93
C ASP A 48 20.11 10.50 14.98
N HIS A 49 19.54 10.57 13.77
CA HIS A 49 19.77 9.64 12.66
C HIS A 49 20.81 10.16 11.67
N TRP A 50 21.67 9.26 11.19
CA TRP A 50 22.61 9.52 10.09
C TRP A 50 21.86 9.51 8.75
N ALA A 51 21.99 10.58 7.97
CA ALA A 51 21.48 10.56 6.60
C ALA A 51 22.27 9.56 5.76
N GLN A 52 21.53 8.75 5.00
CA GLN A 52 22.06 7.83 4.01
C GLN A 52 21.82 8.40 2.61
N GLU A 53 22.88 8.53 1.83
CA GLU A 53 22.80 8.94 0.42
C GLU A 53 22.98 7.71 -0.49
N TYR A 54 22.17 7.62 -1.54
CA TYR A 54 22.23 6.51 -2.50
C TYR A 54 22.26 7.04 -3.93
N GLY A 55 23.28 6.61 -4.69
CA GLY A 55 23.38 6.88 -6.12
C GLY A 55 22.62 5.83 -6.93
N ILE A 56 21.40 6.16 -7.36
CA ILE A 56 20.62 5.24 -8.20
C ILE A 56 21.03 5.44 -9.67
N HIS A 57 21.78 4.50 -10.24
CA HIS A 57 22.07 4.50 -11.67
C HIS A 57 20.91 3.90 -12.44
N LEU A 58 19.98 4.74 -12.89
CA LEU A 58 18.88 4.31 -13.73
C LEU A 58 19.42 3.99 -15.13
N GLN A 59 19.69 2.70 -15.41
CA GLN A 59 19.82 2.24 -16.80
C GLN A 59 18.46 2.44 -17.46
N ARG A 60 18.38 3.46 -18.31
CA ARG A 60 17.17 3.85 -19.01
C ARG A 60 16.83 2.75 -20.03
N SER A 61 16.06 1.74 -19.61
CA SER A 61 15.43 0.79 -20.52
C SER A 61 14.64 1.60 -21.55
N THR A 62 15.03 1.48 -22.83
CA THR A 62 14.53 2.29 -23.95
C THR A 62 13.10 1.96 -24.37
N HIS A 63 12.31 1.28 -23.53
CA HIS A 63 11.00 0.74 -23.88
C HIS A 63 9.78 1.60 -23.49
N LEU A 64 9.92 2.93 -23.32
CA LEU A 64 8.80 3.82 -22.98
C LEU A 64 8.66 5.15 -23.78
N PRO A 65 9.06 5.27 -25.07
CA PRO A 65 8.81 6.53 -25.80
C PRO A 65 7.32 6.84 -26.01
N ASN A 66 6.44 5.82 -25.97
CA ASN A 66 5.03 5.97 -26.36
C ASN A 66 4.10 6.41 -25.22
N ILE A 67 4.44 6.14 -23.95
CA ILE A 67 3.59 6.50 -22.80
C ILE A 67 3.87 7.93 -22.33
N THR A 68 5.14 8.33 -22.28
CA THR A 68 5.55 9.69 -21.89
C THR A 68 5.05 10.73 -22.88
N ARG A 69 5.18 10.46 -24.19
CA ARG A 69 4.68 11.34 -25.25
C ARG A 69 3.17 11.58 -25.18
N LYS A 70 2.38 10.56 -24.82
CA LYS A 70 0.92 10.71 -24.64
C LYS A 70 0.56 11.57 -23.43
N ARG A 71 1.30 11.45 -22.31
CA ARG A 71 1.04 12.25 -21.11
C ARG A 71 1.36 13.73 -21.31
N GLU A 72 2.49 14.02 -21.95
CA GLU A 72 2.89 15.40 -22.28
C GLU A 72 1.89 16.04 -23.25
N GLN A 73 1.49 15.32 -24.30
CA GLN A 73 0.46 15.78 -25.24
C GLN A 73 -0.88 16.07 -24.54
N ILE A 74 -1.33 15.19 -23.65
CA ILE A 74 -2.57 15.42 -22.87
C ILE A 74 -2.43 16.65 -21.97
N LYS A 75 -1.28 16.85 -21.34
CA LYS A 75 -1.01 18.00 -20.49
C LYS A 75 -1.09 19.31 -21.29
N THR A 76 -0.41 19.37 -22.44
CA THR A 76 -0.44 20.54 -23.33
C THR A 76 -1.86 20.84 -23.83
N ILE A 77 -2.62 19.82 -24.26
CA ILE A 77 -4.01 19.99 -24.69
C ILE A 77 -4.90 20.51 -23.55
N CYS A 78 -4.69 20.02 -22.32
CA CYS A 78 -5.45 20.49 -21.16
C CYS A 78 -5.09 21.94 -20.79
N GLU A 79 -3.80 22.31 -20.86
CA GLU A 79 -3.33 23.67 -20.58
C GLU A 79 -3.84 24.68 -21.63
N GLU A 80 -3.77 24.35 -22.92
CA GLU A 80 -4.30 25.20 -24.00
C GLU A 80 -5.81 25.43 -23.84
N LYS A 81 -6.58 24.36 -23.61
CA LYS A 81 -8.03 24.46 -23.38
C LYS A 81 -8.38 25.21 -22.11
N TRP A 82 -7.54 25.09 -21.08
CA TRP A 82 -7.73 25.84 -19.84
C TRP A 82 -7.55 27.34 -20.07
N LEU A 83 -6.48 27.74 -20.77
CA LEU A 83 -6.22 29.14 -21.10
C LEU A 83 -7.31 29.72 -22.02
N GLU A 84 -7.76 28.96 -23.03
CA GLU A 84 -8.87 29.36 -23.90
C GLU A 84 -10.18 29.58 -23.09
N ASN A 85 -10.45 28.72 -22.11
CA ASN A 85 -11.65 28.85 -21.27
C ASN A 85 -11.53 29.99 -20.27
N MET A 86 -10.35 30.23 -19.69
CA MET A 86 -10.09 31.35 -18.80
C MET A 86 -10.28 32.70 -19.50
N GLY A 87 -9.92 32.79 -20.79
CA GLY A 87 -10.18 33.98 -21.61
C GLY A 87 -11.67 34.26 -21.88
N LYS A 88 -12.56 33.29 -21.62
CA LYS A 88 -14.02 33.41 -21.79
C LYS A 88 -14.74 33.72 -20.48
N LEU A 89 -14.03 33.71 -19.34
CA LEU A 89 -14.60 34.07 -18.05
C LEU A 89 -14.67 35.59 -17.95
N SER A 90 -15.90 36.11 -17.92
CA SER A 90 -16.18 37.50 -17.62
C SER A 90 -16.47 37.67 -16.12
N HIS A 91 -16.43 38.91 -15.63
CA HIS A 91 -16.63 39.29 -14.24
C HIS A 91 -18.02 38.97 -13.68
N ASP A 92 -18.98 38.67 -14.56
CA ASP A 92 -20.35 38.22 -14.27
C ASP A 92 -20.48 36.69 -14.19
N THR A 93 -19.39 35.94 -14.40
CA THR A 93 -19.45 34.47 -14.36
C THR A 93 -19.62 33.98 -12.94
N SER A 94 -20.72 33.26 -12.69
CA SER A 94 -20.97 32.67 -11.38
C SER A 94 -19.92 31.61 -11.01
N MET A 95 -19.60 31.51 -9.72
CA MET A 95 -18.68 30.49 -9.20
C MET A 95 -19.07 29.05 -9.60
N THR A 96 -20.38 28.80 -9.74
CA THR A 96 -20.91 27.51 -10.21
C THR A 96 -20.53 27.22 -11.66
N GLN A 97 -20.52 28.23 -12.55
CA GLN A 97 -20.08 28.07 -13.93
C GLN A 97 -18.57 27.84 -14.01
N VAL A 98 -17.78 28.58 -13.21
CA VAL A 98 -16.34 28.35 -13.06
C VAL A 98 -16.06 26.91 -12.63
N TRP A 99 -16.79 26.40 -11.63
CA TRP A 99 -16.62 25.04 -11.13
C TRP A 99 -17.01 23.96 -12.14
N LYS A 100 -18.08 24.19 -12.92
CA LYS A 100 -18.44 23.29 -14.03
C LYS A 100 -17.32 23.20 -15.06
N GLU A 101 -16.67 24.33 -15.35
CA GLU A 101 -15.58 24.37 -16.32
C GLU A 101 -14.29 23.69 -15.82
N VAL A 102 -13.93 23.91 -14.56
CA VAL A 102 -12.84 23.18 -13.90
C VAL A 102 -13.06 21.66 -14.00
N ASN A 103 -14.28 21.19 -13.70
CA ASN A 103 -14.59 19.77 -13.75
C ASN A 103 -14.61 19.21 -15.17
N ARG A 104 -14.98 20.03 -16.16
CA ARG A 104 -14.93 19.68 -17.59
C ARG A 104 -13.48 19.48 -18.05
N VAL A 105 -12.58 20.42 -17.75
CA VAL A 105 -11.16 20.33 -18.14
C VAL A 105 -10.43 19.21 -17.37
N ARG A 106 -10.76 18.99 -16.10
CA ARG A 106 -10.22 17.86 -15.31
C ARG A 106 -10.70 16.49 -15.76
N GLY A 107 -11.63 16.40 -16.72
CA GLY A 107 -12.13 15.12 -17.25
C GLY A 107 -13.02 14.33 -16.29
N LYS A 108 -13.52 14.94 -15.21
CA LYS A 108 -14.41 14.26 -14.23
C LYS A 108 -15.81 13.95 -14.79
N HIS A 109 -16.12 14.45 -15.99
CA HIS A 109 -17.37 14.21 -16.70
C HIS A 109 -17.28 13.12 -17.76
N THR A 110 -16.37 12.16 -17.62
CA THR A 110 -16.47 10.91 -18.37
C THR A 110 -17.70 10.16 -17.84
N LYS A 111 -18.84 10.27 -18.54
CA LYS A 111 -19.92 9.30 -18.39
C LYS A 111 -19.28 7.93 -18.57
N HIS A 112 -19.22 7.12 -17.52
CA HIS A 112 -18.71 5.76 -17.64
C HIS A 112 -19.42 5.09 -18.82
N PRO A 113 -18.68 4.35 -19.67
CA PRO A 113 -19.29 3.58 -20.73
C PRO A 113 -20.43 2.77 -20.14
N ARG A 114 -21.65 2.98 -20.65
CA ARG A 114 -22.81 2.21 -20.20
C ARG A 114 -22.58 0.77 -20.65
N HIS A 115 -22.74 -0.18 -19.74
CA HIS A 115 -22.61 -1.60 -20.04
C HIS A 115 -23.51 -1.94 -21.23
N PRO A 116 -23.03 -2.70 -22.24
CA PRO A 116 -23.80 -2.99 -23.46
C PRO A 116 -25.10 -3.76 -23.17
N ASP A 117 -25.16 -4.50 -22.07
CA ASP A 117 -26.39 -5.13 -21.55
C ASP A 117 -26.52 -4.96 -20.02
N PRO A 118 -27.19 -3.91 -19.53
CA PRO A 118 -27.36 -3.68 -18.10
C PRO A 118 -28.21 -4.76 -17.42
N ALA A 119 -29.17 -5.35 -18.14
CA ALA A 119 -30.13 -6.31 -17.57
C ALA A 119 -29.47 -7.67 -17.36
N GLY A 120 -28.64 -8.12 -18.31
CA GLY A 120 -27.82 -9.32 -18.16
C GLY A 120 -26.87 -9.22 -16.98
N LYS A 121 -26.15 -8.09 -16.83
CA LYS A 121 -25.21 -7.90 -15.71
C LYS A 121 -25.91 -7.83 -14.36
N ALA A 122 -27.09 -7.20 -14.30
CA ALA A 122 -27.91 -7.20 -13.09
C ALA A 122 -28.36 -8.63 -12.70
N SER A 123 -28.77 -9.44 -13.68
CA SER A 123 -29.17 -10.83 -13.45
C SER A 123 -28.01 -11.70 -12.97
N GLU A 124 -26.81 -11.50 -13.53
CA GLU A 124 -25.58 -12.16 -13.11
C GLU A 124 -25.23 -11.82 -11.65
N LEU A 125 -25.26 -10.53 -11.28
CA LEU A 125 -24.99 -10.08 -9.91
C LEU A 125 -26.02 -10.64 -8.90
N MET A 126 -27.29 -10.71 -9.29
CA MET A 126 -28.34 -11.29 -8.45
C MET A 126 -28.14 -12.80 -8.26
N ARG A 127 -27.66 -13.51 -9.29
CA ARG A 127 -27.29 -14.92 -9.18
C ARG A 127 -26.11 -15.12 -8.24
N GLU A 128 -25.03 -14.35 -8.41
CA GLU A 128 -23.86 -14.40 -7.52
C GLU A 128 -24.21 -14.09 -6.06
N TYR A 129 -25.13 -13.15 -5.83
CA TYR A 129 -25.62 -12.85 -4.49
C TYR A 129 -26.38 -14.04 -3.89
N ARG A 130 -27.30 -14.66 -4.65
CA ARG A 130 -28.04 -15.85 -4.21
C ARG A 130 -27.10 -17.02 -3.90
N GLU A 131 -26.10 -17.25 -4.74
CA GLU A 131 -25.09 -18.30 -4.53
C GLU A 131 -24.26 -18.03 -3.27
N ARG A 132 -23.87 -16.77 -3.01
CA ARG A 132 -23.19 -16.41 -1.75
C ARG A 132 -24.09 -16.54 -0.53
N ALA A 133 -25.35 -16.11 -0.64
CA ALA A 133 -26.32 -16.16 0.45
C ALA A 133 -26.75 -17.60 0.79
N ALA A 134 -26.74 -18.51 -0.18
CA ALA A 134 -27.06 -19.92 0.01
C ALA A 134 -25.89 -20.76 0.57
N LYS A 135 -24.68 -20.19 0.71
CA LYS A 135 -23.57 -20.91 1.36
C LYS A 135 -23.84 -21.01 2.87
N PRO A 136 -23.77 -22.21 3.49
CA PRO A 136 -24.06 -22.43 4.91
C PRO A 136 -22.95 -21.94 5.86
N THR A 137 -22.19 -20.92 5.47
CA THR A 137 -20.99 -20.47 6.19
C THR A 137 -21.32 -19.78 7.53
N ARG A 138 -22.54 -19.23 7.67
CA ARG A 138 -22.94 -18.50 8.88
C ARG A 138 -23.15 -19.44 10.08
N GLU A 139 -23.78 -20.59 9.89
CA GLU A 139 -24.07 -21.53 10.99
C GLU A 139 -22.80 -22.22 11.49
N ALA A 140 -21.91 -22.64 10.58
CA ALA A 140 -20.60 -23.17 10.95
C ALA A 140 -19.73 -22.12 11.68
N GLY A 141 -19.80 -20.85 11.25
CA GLY A 141 -19.09 -19.75 11.92
C GLY A 141 -19.63 -19.45 13.32
N VAL A 142 -20.95 -19.49 13.50
CA VAL A 142 -21.59 -19.31 14.81
C VAL A 142 -21.28 -20.49 15.74
N ALA A 143 -21.36 -21.73 15.26
CA ALA A 143 -21.02 -22.91 16.06
C ALA A 143 -19.54 -22.93 16.48
N ALA A 144 -18.63 -22.47 15.60
CA ALA A 144 -17.21 -22.31 15.95
C ALA A 144 -16.97 -21.20 16.98
N ALA A 145 -17.71 -20.08 16.89
CA ALA A 145 -17.59 -18.96 17.83
C ALA A 145 -18.20 -19.24 19.21
N VAL A 146 -19.13 -20.19 19.31
CA VAL A 146 -19.78 -20.62 20.57
C VAL A 146 -19.01 -21.75 21.27
N ARG A 147 -17.87 -22.20 20.71
CA ARG A 147 -16.99 -23.13 21.45
C ARG A 147 -16.53 -22.44 22.75
N PRO A 148 -16.59 -23.14 23.90
CA PRO A 148 -16.08 -22.59 25.14
C PRO A 148 -14.62 -22.17 24.92
N ALA A 149 -14.27 -20.96 25.36
CA ALA A 149 -12.91 -20.46 25.29
C ALA A 149 -11.99 -21.50 25.92
N ASP A 150 -10.98 -21.94 25.17
CA ASP A 150 -9.92 -22.77 25.71
C ASP A 150 -9.12 -21.86 26.64
N ASP A 151 -9.42 -21.91 27.94
CA ASP A 151 -8.80 -21.08 28.99
C ASP A 151 -7.42 -21.63 29.37
N THR A 152 -6.75 -22.29 28.42
CA THR A 152 -5.37 -22.70 28.58
C THR A 152 -4.49 -21.53 28.18
N ASP A 153 -3.75 -20.98 29.16
CA ASP A 153 -2.64 -20.04 28.95
C ASP A 153 -1.45 -20.76 28.26
N ALA A 154 -1.71 -21.33 27.09
CA ALA A 154 -0.70 -21.95 26.25
C ALA A 154 -0.05 -20.87 25.35
N PRO A 155 1.25 -20.99 25.07
CA PRO A 155 1.88 -20.18 24.04
C PRO A 155 1.13 -20.32 22.71
N ILE A 156 0.86 -19.20 22.05
CA ILE A 156 0.20 -19.20 20.73
C ILE A 156 1.14 -19.82 19.70
N MET A 157 0.59 -20.60 18.78
CA MET A 157 1.31 -21.17 17.65
C MET A 157 1.35 -20.20 16.46
N ARG A 158 2.29 -20.42 15.54
CA ARG A 158 2.46 -19.56 14.35
C ARG A 158 1.20 -19.53 13.49
N GLU A 159 0.54 -20.66 13.35
CA GLU A 159 -0.69 -20.83 12.56
C GLU A 159 -1.85 -20.06 13.17
N GLU A 160 -1.92 -20.01 14.50
CA GLU A 160 -2.94 -19.27 15.24
C GLU A 160 -2.71 -17.76 15.12
N LEU A 161 -1.45 -17.31 15.21
CA LEU A 161 -1.08 -15.92 14.97
C LEU A 161 -1.47 -15.47 13.55
N LEU A 162 -1.21 -16.31 12.54
CA LEU A 162 -1.59 -16.04 11.15
C LEU A 162 -3.12 -16.07 10.96
N GLY A 163 -3.83 -16.96 11.66
CA GLY A 163 -5.28 -17.10 11.59
C GLY A 163 -6.05 -15.96 12.29
N ALA A 164 -5.52 -15.45 13.40
CA ALA A 164 -6.05 -14.30 14.12
C ALA A 164 -5.90 -13.00 13.30
N ARG A 165 -4.94 -12.99 12.37
CA ARG A 165 -4.63 -11.86 11.50
C ARG A 165 -5.60 -11.75 10.31
N LYS A 166 -6.89 -11.60 10.61
CA LYS A 166 -7.92 -11.26 9.60
C LYS A 166 -7.93 -9.77 9.35
N THR A 167 -7.42 -9.35 8.20
CA THR A 167 -7.45 -7.96 7.77
C THR A 167 -8.81 -7.57 7.19
N SER A 168 -9.28 -6.38 7.57
CA SER A 168 -10.20 -5.61 6.73
C SER A 168 -9.41 -4.50 6.03
N ARG A 169 -9.88 -4.08 4.85
CA ARG A 169 -9.23 -3.07 4.00
C ARG A 169 -9.04 -1.71 4.71
N ASP A 170 -9.75 -1.48 5.81
CA ASP A 170 -9.87 -0.19 6.49
C ASP A 170 -9.33 -0.22 7.93
N THR A 171 -8.30 -1.04 8.20
CA THR A 171 -7.70 -1.09 9.54
C THR A 171 -6.68 0.04 9.67
N ALA A 172 -7.10 1.16 10.29
CA ALA A 172 -6.20 2.27 10.63
C ALA A 172 -5.15 1.82 11.68
N PRO A 173 -3.94 2.41 11.67
CA PRO A 173 -2.95 2.16 12.72
C PRO A 173 -3.49 2.58 14.10
N GLY A 174 -3.01 1.90 15.13
CA GLY A 174 -3.33 2.23 16.53
C GLY A 174 -2.64 3.51 16.99
N VAL A 175 -2.78 3.82 18.28
CA VAL A 175 -2.13 4.98 18.94
C VAL A 175 -0.59 4.88 18.89
N ASP A 176 -0.07 3.66 18.79
CA ASP A 176 1.34 3.34 18.61
C ASP A 176 1.86 3.62 17.19
N GLY A 177 0.98 3.94 16.23
CA GLY A 177 1.33 4.16 14.84
C GLY A 177 1.74 2.89 14.08
N ILE A 178 1.62 1.71 14.70
CA ILE A 178 2.04 0.45 14.07
C ILE A 178 0.98 0.04 13.05
N THR A 179 1.37 0.03 11.78
CA THR A 179 0.48 -0.38 10.70
C THR A 179 0.44 -1.90 10.56
N HIS A 180 -0.67 -2.43 10.02
CA HIS A 180 -0.76 -3.85 9.72
C HIS A 180 0.30 -4.33 8.72
N SER A 181 0.76 -3.46 7.81
CA SER A 181 1.88 -3.75 6.91
C SER A 181 3.20 -3.99 7.68
N MET A 182 3.44 -3.23 8.75
CA MET A 182 4.63 -3.42 9.60
C MET A 182 4.54 -4.73 10.38
N LEU A 183 3.36 -5.08 10.91
CA LEU A 183 3.13 -6.38 11.54
C LEU A 183 3.31 -7.54 10.55
N ASN A 184 2.86 -7.38 9.31
CA ASN A 184 3.08 -8.38 8.26
C ASN A 184 4.55 -8.58 7.94
N ALA A 185 5.31 -7.48 7.84
CA ALA A 185 6.75 -7.53 7.59
C ALA A 185 7.48 -8.25 8.74
N GLY A 186 7.13 -7.95 9.99
CA GLY A 186 7.73 -8.59 11.17
C GLY A 186 7.53 -10.11 11.25
N CYS A 187 6.40 -10.64 10.75
CA CYS A 187 6.16 -12.09 10.68
C CYS A 187 6.98 -12.82 9.61
N ASN A 188 7.58 -12.08 8.67
CA ASN A 188 8.41 -12.66 7.62
C ASN A 188 9.91 -12.61 7.98
N VAL A 189 10.25 -12.01 9.12
CA VAL A 189 11.62 -11.96 9.64
C VAL A 189 11.97 -13.32 10.26
N THR A 190 13.16 -13.82 9.93
CA THR A 190 13.70 -15.07 10.49
C THR A 190 13.67 -15.05 12.02
N GLY A 191 13.08 -16.07 12.63
CA GLY A 191 12.91 -16.17 14.09
C GLY A 191 11.56 -15.69 14.62
N ASP A 192 10.63 -15.28 13.75
CA ASP A 192 9.25 -14.89 14.07
C ASP A 192 9.17 -13.99 15.33
N PRO A 193 9.81 -12.81 15.34
CA PRO A 193 9.94 -11.97 16.52
C PRO A 193 8.58 -11.57 17.13
N LEU A 194 7.54 -11.45 16.31
CA LEU A 194 6.18 -11.19 16.78
C LEU A 194 5.58 -12.36 17.56
N LEU A 195 5.86 -13.60 17.15
CA LEU A 195 5.43 -14.79 17.87
C LEU A 195 6.13 -14.89 19.22
N HIS A 196 7.43 -14.59 19.23
CA HIS A 196 8.23 -14.56 20.45
C HIS A 196 7.71 -13.49 21.42
N LEU A 197 7.48 -12.26 20.95
CA LEU A 197 6.98 -11.15 21.76
C LEU A 197 5.59 -11.46 22.35
N TYR A 198 4.70 -12.08 21.57
CA TYR A 198 3.38 -12.47 22.06
C TYR A 198 3.48 -13.52 23.17
N ASN A 199 4.31 -14.55 22.98
CA ASN A 199 4.52 -15.60 23.99
C ASN A 199 5.28 -15.10 25.23
N MET A 200 6.15 -14.09 25.09
CA MET A 200 6.75 -13.40 26.23
C MET A 200 5.70 -12.65 27.05
N SER A 201 4.77 -11.96 26.38
CA SER A 201 3.70 -11.23 27.07
C SER A 201 2.77 -12.14 27.87
N LEU A 202 2.58 -13.39 27.41
CA LEU A 202 1.77 -14.41 28.09
C LEU A 202 2.44 -14.95 29.35
N THR A 203 3.77 -15.09 29.33
CA THR A 203 4.55 -15.68 30.44
C THR A 203 4.95 -14.68 31.52
N GLY A 204 4.62 -13.39 31.37
CA GLY A 204 4.93 -12.34 32.34
C GLY A 204 6.44 -12.10 32.55
N ASN A 205 7.30 -12.77 31.79
CA ASN A 205 8.74 -12.57 31.83
C ASN A 205 9.11 -11.35 30.97
N THR A 206 8.82 -10.16 31.48
CA THR A 206 9.56 -8.97 31.09
C THR A 206 10.98 -9.04 31.66
N PRO A 207 12.04 -8.88 30.84
CA PRO A 207 13.40 -8.68 31.36
C PRO A 207 13.52 -7.40 32.20
#